data_AF-A0A8J7L5I8-F1
#
_entry.id   AF-A0A8J7L5I8-F1
#
_cell.length_a   1.000
_cell.length_b   1.000
_cell.length_c   1.000
_cell.angle_alpha   90.00
_cell.angle_beta   90.00
_cell.angle_gamma   90.00
#
_symmetry.space_group_name_H-M   'P 1'
#
loop_
_entity.id
_entity.type
_entity.pdbx_description
1 polymer ?
#
loop_
_entity_poly.entity_id
_entity_poly.type
_entity_poly.pdbx_seq_one_letter_code
_entity_poly.pdbx_strand_id
1 'polypeptide(L)'
;MTTVDTLLSKYDHGLGFSAYTYNQNLSWKGSLDDISFEQIAIKDKLLTLDKPCYIVKVAGKIGVTNEGYLYPTENGTTAQVELLTFVPPIRIQQLGDPNFLSFHGVKYAYVTGAMAGGIASEEMVIALGKEKILSSFGAGGLTPERLEAAINRIQSALPHGPYAFNLIHSPNDMAIERRAVDLYLKYQVTTVEASAFL
;
A
#
# COMPACT_ATOMS: atom_id res chain seq x y z
N MET A 1 -14.35 -11.02 -35.97
CA MET A 1 -14.49 -11.45 -34.56
C MET A 1 -14.29 -12.94 -34.54
N THR A 2 -13.07 -13.38 -34.24
CA THR A 2 -12.72 -14.79 -34.16
C THR A 2 -12.35 -15.04 -32.70
N THR A 3 -13.17 -15.82 -32.02
CA THR A 3 -13.00 -16.25 -30.64
C THR A 3 -11.68 -16.99 -30.50
N VAL A 4 -10.78 -16.45 -29.70
CA VAL A 4 -9.54 -17.14 -29.28
C VAL A 4 -9.88 -17.93 -28.02
N ASP A 5 -10.75 -18.94 -28.17
CA ASP A 5 -10.81 -20.07 -27.24
C ASP A 5 -9.73 -21.06 -27.68
N THR A 6 -8.46 -20.63 -27.62
CA THR A 6 -7.36 -21.58 -27.62
C THR A 6 -7.39 -22.23 -26.25
N LEU A 7 -7.92 -23.45 -26.19
CA LEU A 7 -7.80 -24.34 -25.04
C LEU A 7 -6.34 -24.32 -24.58
N LEU A 8 -6.06 -23.56 -23.51
CA LEU A 8 -4.84 -23.75 -22.72
C LEU A 8 -4.81 -25.25 -22.42
N SER A 9 -3.72 -25.90 -22.83
CA SER A 9 -3.48 -27.30 -22.46
C SER A 9 -3.80 -27.44 -20.98
N LYS A 10 -4.52 -28.50 -20.59
CA LYS A 10 -4.87 -28.76 -19.19
C LYS A 10 -3.63 -28.84 -18.27
N TYR A 11 -2.43 -28.84 -18.86
CA TYR A 11 -1.12 -28.92 -18.23
C TYR A 11 -0.23 -27.71 -18.50
N ASP A 12 -0.72 -26.70 -19.21
CA ASP A 12 -0.01 -25.46 -19.51
C ASP A 12 -0.77 -24.30 -18.88
N HIS A 13 -0.22 -23.75 -17.80
CA HIS A 13 -0.81 -22.65 -17.06
C HIS A 13 -0.68 -21.31 -17.81
N GLY A 14 -0.20 -21.32 -19.05
CA GLY A 14 -0.02 -20.15 -19.91
C GLY A 14 1.15 -19.26 -19.50
N LEU A 15 1.96 -19.69 -18.53
CA LEU A 15 3.14 -18.98 -18.07
C LEU A 15 4.30 -19.19 -19.05
N GLY A 16 4.67 -18.14 -19.77
CA GLY A 16 5.88 -18.07 -20.56
C GLY A 16 6.99 -17.31 -19.83
N PHE A 17 8.23 -17.79 -19.92
CA PHE A 17 9.42 -17.04 -19.50
C PHE A 17 10.29 -16.76 -20.71
N SER A 18 10.67 -15.50 -20.92
CA SER A 18 11.70 -15.16 -21.90
C SER A 18 13.08 -15.50 -21.31
N ALA A 19 13.96 -16.06 -22.13
CA ALA A 19 15.18 -16.75 -21.72
C ALA A 19 16.32 -15.85 -21.19
N TYR A 20 16.01 -14.65 -20.67
CA TYR A 20 16.99 -13.80 -20.00
C TYR A 20 17.02 -14.12 -18.51
N THR A 21 17.64 -15.24 -18.14
CA THR A 21 17.89 -15.61 -16.74
C THR A 21 19.06 -14.78 -16.20
N TYR A 22 18.74 -13.75 -15.40
CA TYR A 22 19.73 -12.90 -14.73
C TYR A 22 20.40 -13.56 -13.50
N ASN A 23 19.93 -14.73 -13.06
CA ASN A 23 20.35 -15.38 -11.82
C ASN A 23 21.35 -16.54 -12.01
N GLN A 24 22.38 -16.36 -12.84
CA GLN A 24 23.29 -17.49 -13.19
C GLN A 24 24.05 -18.10 -12.00
N ASN A 25 24.12 -17.40 -10.86
CA ASN A 25 24.86 -17.84 -9.68
C ASN A 25 23.97 -18.26 -8.49
N LEU A 26 22.64 -18.30 -8.66
CA LEU A 26 21.71 -18.65 -7.59
C LEU A 26 20.87 -19.86 -7.96
N SER A 27 20.72 -20.76 -6.99
CA SER A 27 19.84 -21.91 -7.04
C SER A 27 18.81 -21.83 -5.91
N TRP A 28 17.65 -22.48 -6.09
CA TRP A 28 16.61 -22.58 -5.07
C TRP A 28 16.65 -23.93 -4.37
N LYS A 29 16.47 -23.94 -3.05
CA LYS A 29 16.35 -25.16 -2.23
C LYS A 29 15.12 -25.08 -1.34
N GLY A 30 14.29 -26.13 -1.40
CA GLY A 30 13.08 -26.29 -0.61
C GLY A 30 12.38 -27.61 -0.94
N SER A 31 11.22 -27.87 -0.34
CA SER A 31 10.42 -29.05 -0.65
C SER A 31 9.72 -28.91 -1.98
N LEU A 32 9.72 -29.98 -2.79
CA LEU A 32 8.94 -30.01 -4.04
C LEU A 32 7.43 -29.95 -3.77
N ASP A 33 6.99 -30.39 -2.58
CA ASP A 33 5.58 -30.38 -2.16
C ASP A 33 5.04 -28.95 -1.94
N ASP A 34 5.93 -27.97 -1.71
CA ASP A 34 5.55 -26.56 -1.52
C ASP A 34 5.38 -25.81 -2.85
N ILE A 35 5.73 -26.44 -3.97
CA ILE A 35 5.63 -25.85 -5.30
C ILE A 35 4.22 -26.05 -5.84
N SER A 36 3.54 -24.94 -6.14
CA SER A 36 2.23 -24.97 -6.76
C SER A 36 2.33 -24.79 -8.27
N PHE A 37 1.61 -25.66 -8.97
CA PHE A 37 1.43 -25.63 -10.43
C PHE A 37 0.00 -25.20 -10.80
N GLU A 38 -0.97 -25.40 -9.90
CA GLU A 38 -2.36 -25.00 -10.15
C GLU A 38 -2.55 -23.49 -10.13
N GLN A 39 -3.31 -22.94 -11.08
CA GLN A 39 -3.47 -21.50 -11.30
C GLN A 39 -3.95 -20.73 -10.06
N ILE A 40 -4.90 -21.30 -9.31
CA ILE A 40 -5.44 -20.67 -8.08
C ILE A 40 -4.35 -20.60 -7.01
N ALA A 41 -3.64 -21.71 -6.77
CA ALA A 41 -2.57 -21.76 -5.79
C ALA A 41 -1.36 -20.87 -6.19
N ILE A 42 -1.05 -20.78 -7.48
CA ILE A 42 -0.06 -19.82 -8.01
C ILE A 42 -0.49 -18.39 -7.68
N LYS A 43 -1.76 -18.03 -7.95
CA LYS A 43 -2.29 -16.70 -7.65
C LYS A 43 -2.21 -16.39 -6.15
N ASP A 44 -2.57 -17.34 -5.28
CA ASP A 44 -2.51 -17.15 -3.84
C ASP A 44 -1.08 -16.88 -3.36
N LYS A 45 -0.10 -17.61 -3.90
CA LYS A 45 1.32 -17.39 -3.61
C LYS A 45 1.85 -16.05 -4.13
N LEU A 46 1.40 -15.62 -5.30
CA LEU A 46 1.73 -14.29 -5.85
C LEU A 46 1.12 -13.14 -5.03
N LEU A 47 -0.06 -13.35 -4.44
CA LEU A 47 -0.73 -12.37 -3.58
C LEU A 47 -0.19 -12.34 -2.14
N THR A 48 0.64 -13.30 -1.75
CA THR A 48 1.30 -13.36 -0.44
C THR A 48 2.57 -12.51 -0.44
N LEU A 49 2.39 -11.18 -0.42
CA LEU A 49 3.48 -10.20 -0.62
C LEU A 49 4.51 -10.17 0.53
N ASP A 50 4.13 -10.62 1.72
CA ASP A 50 4.98 -10.62 2.93
C ASP A 50 5.96 -11.81 2.98
N LYS A 51 5.89 -12.72 2.00
CA LYS A 51 6.83 -13.82 1.80
C LYS A 51 7.62 -13.66 0.50
N PRO A 52 8.81 -14.26 0.38
CA PRO A 52 9.47 -14.35 -0.91
C PRO A 52 8.58 -15.13 -1.89
N CYS A 53 8.71 -14.87 -3.18
CA CYS A 53 8.03 -15.62 -4.23
C CYS A 53 9.08 -16.13 -5.21
N TYR A 54 9.28 -17.44 -5.26
CA TYR A 54 10.21 -18.10 -6.16
C TYR A 54 9.44 -18.69 -7.33
N ILE A 55 9.92 -18.43 -8.54
CA ILE A 55 9.40 -19.01 -9.77
C ILE A 55 10.43 -20.00 -10.27
N VAL A 56 10.04 -21.27 -10.32
CA VAL A 56 10.93 -22.39 -10.61
C VAL A 56 10.39 -23.25 -11.74
N LYS A 57 11.27 -23.97 -12.43
CA LYS A 57 10.90 -24.99 -13.42
C LYS A 57 11.31 -26.37 -12.91
N VAL A 58 10.34 -27.29 -12.86
CA VAL A 58 10.52 -28.68 -12.45
C VAL A 58 9.99 -29.58 -13.55
N ALA A 59 10.84 -30.45 -14.10
CA ALA A 59 10.48 -31.36 -15.19
C ALA A 59 9.74 -30.67 -16.37
N GLY A 60 10.18 -29.46 -16.74
CA GLY A 60 9.59 -28.68 -17.84
C GLY A 60 8.37 -27.83 -17.46
N LYS A 61 7.81 -27.99 -16.26
CA LYS A 61 6.65 -27.23 -15.77
C LYS A 61 7.09 -26.06 -14.89
N ILE A 62 6.48 -24.89 -15.08
CA ILE A 62 6.71 -23.71 -14.24
C ILE A 62 5.80 -23.78 -13.03
N GLY A 63 6.37 -23.66 -11.84
CA GLY A 63 5.66 -23.61 -10.57
C GLY A 63 6.13 -22.43 -9.71
N VAL A 64 5.33 -22.13 -8.68
CA VAL A 64 5.56 -21.02 -7.75
C VAL A 64 5.58 -21.53 -6.32
N THR A 65 6.50 -21.02 -5.50
CA THR A 65 6.57 -21.31 -4.06
C THR A 65 6.94 -20.07 -3.26
N ASN A 66 6.40 -19.95 -2.04
CA ASN A 66 6.81 -18.94 -1.06
C ASN A 66 7.77 -19.50 0.01
N GLU A 67 8.16 -20.76 -0.12
CA GLU A 67 8.99 -21.48 0.84
C GLU A 67 10.36 -21.79 0.25
N GLY A 68 11.30 -22.16 1.12
CA GLY A 68 12.69 -22.40 0.76
C GLY A 68 13.55 -21.14 0.73
N TYR A 69 14.78 -21.28 0.24
CA TYR A 69 15.78 -20.24 0.25
C TYR A 69 16.70 -20.32 -0.98
N LEU A 70 17.33 -19.19 -1.28
CA LEU A 70 18.35 -19.09 -2.32
C LEU A 70 19.70 -19.51 -1.75
N TYR A 71 20.49 -20.19 -2.56
CA TYR A 71 21.88 -20.54 -2.25
C TYR A 71 22.77 -20.39 -3.49
N PRO A 72 24.08 -20.15 -3.33
CA PRO A 72 25.01 -20.08 -4.45
C PRO A 72 25.06 -21.40 -5.21
N THR A 73 25.06 -21.35 -6.54
CA THR A 73 25.18 -22.55 -7.37
C THR A 73 26.56 -23.18 -7.21
N GLU A 74 26.62 -24.46 -6.83
CA GLU A 74 27.87 -25.24 -6.84
C GLU A 74 28.13 -25.83 -8.23
N ASN A 75 29.36 -25.70 -8.72
CA ASN A 75 29.76 -26.25 -10.01
C ASN A 75 29.64 -27.79 -9.99
N GLY A 76 28.72 -28.35 -10.77
CA GLY A 76 28.67 -29.78 -11.08
C GLY A 76 27.39 -30.52 -10.73
N THR A 77 26.42 -29.90 -10.04
CA THR A 77 25.12 -30.52 -9.76
C THR A 77 24.02 -29.97 -10.65
N THR A 78 23.47 -30.80 -11.53
CA THR A 78 22.24 -30.50 -12.26
C THR A 78 21.09 -30.51 -11.25
N ALA A 79 20.67 -29.34 -10.78
CA ALA A 79 19.54 -29.24 -9.85
C ALA A 79 18.27 -29.77 -10.53
N GLN A 80 17.49 -30.61 -9.83
CA GLN A 80 16.18 -31.06 -10.31
C GLN A 80 15.18 -29.90 -10.51
N VAL A 81 15.49 -28.75 -9.92
CA VAL A 81 14.69 -27.54 -9.95
C VAL A 81 15.54 -26.41 -10.51
N GLU A 82 15.12 -25.83 -11.62
CA GLU A 82 15.73 -24.64 -12.21
C GLU A 82 15.05 -23.40 -11.60
N LEU A 83 15.80 -22.51 -10.97
CA LEU A 83 15.28 -21.20 -10.55
C LEU A 83 15.19 -20.27 -11.76
N LEU A 84 13.98 -19.81 -12.10
CA LEU A 84 13.78 -18.87 -13.21
C LEU A 84 13.94 -17.42 -12.73
N THR A 85 13.26 -17.06 -11.64
CA THR A 85 13.38 -15.75 -10.99
C THR A 85 12.81 -15.80 -9.58
N PHE A 86 12.97 -14.71 -8.83
CA PHE A 86 12.33 -14.54 -7.53
C PHE A 86 12.01 -13.08 -7.25
N VAL A 87 11.08 -12.86 -6.33
CA VAL A 87 10.75 -11.57 -5.76
C VAL A 87 10.91 -11.69 -4.24
N PRO A 88 11.70 -10.82 -3.57
CA PRO A 88 11.78 -10.83 -2.12
C PRO A 88 10.44 -10.37 -1.49
N PRO A 89 10.22 -10.56 -0.18
CA PRO A 89 9.08 -9.97 0.51
C PRO A 89 8.96 -8.47 0.24
N ILE A 90 7.77 -8.02 -0.14
CA ILE A 90 7.44 -6.61 -0.35
C ILE A 90 6.43 -6.20 0.72
N ARG A 91 6.84 -5.28 1.59
CA ARG A 91 5.97 -4.68 2.60
C ARG A 91 5.33 -3.43 2.04
N ILE A 92 4.06 -3.20 2.36
CA ILE A 92 3.34 -2.02 1.88
C ILE A 92 3.98 -0.70 2.33
N GLN A 93 4.71 -0.70 3.46
CA GLN A 93 5.49 0.44 3.96
C GLN A 93 6.66 0.83 3.05
N GLN A 94 7.04 -0.01 2.08
CA GLN A 94 8.06 0.31 1.08
C GLN A 94 7.51 1.15 -0.08
N LEU A 95 6.18 1.30 -0.18
CA LEU A 95 5.56 2.17 -1.17
C LEU A 95 5.53 3.61 -0.64
N GLY A 96 6.20 4.51 -1.34
CA GLY A 96 6.30 5.92 -0.97
C GLY A 96 7.52 6.26 -0.10
N ASP A 97 7.47 7.40 0.58
CA ASP A 97 8.59 7.89 1.40
C ASP A 97 8.46 7.40 2.86
N PRO A 98 9.43 6.67 3.42
CA PRO A 98 9.40 6.24 4.82
C PRO A 98 9.46 7.41 5.82
N ASN A 99 9.96 8.58 5.41
CA ASN A 99 9.93 9.78 6.24
C ASN A 99 8.51 10.30 6.43
N PHE A 100 7.63 10.15 5.44
CA PHE A 100 6.20 10.49 5.58
C PHE A 100 5.54 9.63 6.66
N LEU A 101 5.85 8.33 6.68
CA LEU A 101 5.32 7.39 7.67
C LEU A 101 5.70 7.78 9.09
N SER A 102 7.00 8.04 9.30
CA SER A 102 7.53 8.41 10.61
C SER A 102 7.11 9.80 11.07
N PHE A 103 7.07 10.78 10.17
CA PHE A 103 6.67 12.16 10.49
C PHE A 103 5.19 12.25 10.90
N HIS A 104 4.28 11.61 10.16
CA HIS A 104 2.84 11.64 10.47
C HIS A 104 2.37 10.52 11.39
N GLY A 105 3.21 9.55 11.74
CA GLY A 105 2.85 8.41 12.59
C GLY A 105 1.81 7.48 11.94
N VAL A 106 1.96 7.20 10.64
CA VAL A 106 1.01 6.45 9.80
C VAL A 106 1.60 5.13 9.31
N LYS A 107 0.74 4.16 8.97
CA LYS A 107 1.12 2.84 8.43
C LYS A 107 1.35 2.85 6.91
N TYR A 108 0.84 3.85 6.20
CA TYR A 108 0.82 3.92 4.74
C TYR A 108 1.20 5.32 4.26
N ALA A 109 1.96 5.40 3.15
CA ALA A 109 2.27 6.67 2.48
C ALA A 109 1.06 7.10 1.64
N TYR A 110 -0.05 7.36 2.33
CA TYR A 110 -1.35 7.60 1.76
C TYR A 110 -2.12 8.60 2.61
N VAL A 111 -2.90 9.45 1.95
CA VAL A 111 -3.78 10.42 2.59
C VAL A 111 -5.11 10.45 1.86
N THR A 112 -6.21 10.58 2.60
CA THR A 112 -7.47 11.02 2.01
C THR A 112 -7.55 12.54 2.10
N GLY A 113 -7.56 13.21 0.95
CA GLY A 113 -7.68 14.66 0.88
C GLY A 113 -9.02 15.16 1.40
N ALA A 114 -9.06 16.43 1.82
CA ALA A 114 -10.28 17.03 2.32
C ALA A 114 -11.35 17.19 1.26
N MET A 115 -12.60 17.04 1.70
CA MET A 115 -13.79 17.29 0.90
C MET A 115 -14.68 18.26 1.69
N ALA A 116 -14.88 19.46 1.14
CA ALA A 116 -15.49 20.61 1.81
C ALA A 116 -16.91 20.33 2.36
N GLY A 117 -17.39 21.21 3.24
CA GLY A 117 -18.71 21.10 3.85
C GLY A 117 -18.84 19.91 4.81
N GLY A 118 -17.71 19.38 5.31
CA GLY A 118 -17.70 18.20 6.17
C GLY A 118 -17.99 16.87 5.44
N ILE A 119 -17.88 16.82 4.10
CA ILE A 119 -17.99 15.55 3.34
C ILE A 119 -16.88 14.59 3.79
N ALA A 120 -15.64 15.10 3.93
CA ALA A 120 -14.60 14.40 4.68
C ALA A 120 -14.90 14.59 6.18
N SER A 121 -15.80 13.77 6.69
CA SER A 121 -16.43 13.92 8.00
C SER A 121 -15.56 13.47 9.16
N GLU A 122 -15.97 13.77 10.40
CA GLU A 122 -15.28 13.27 11.59
C GLU A 122 -15.29 11.73 11.64
N GLU A 123 -16.39 11.08 11.24
CA GLU A 123 -16.47 9.62 11.21
C GLU A 123 -15.43 9.02 10.27
N MET A 124 -15.25 9.61 9.07
CA MET A 124 -14.25 9.16 8.11
C MET A 124 -12.82 9.36 8.66
N VAL A 125 -12.52 10.56 9.16
CA VAL A 125 -11.20 10.88 9.72
C VAL A 125 -10.87 9.98 10.91
N ILE A 126 -11.84 9.74 11.80
CA ILE A 126 -11.67 8.88 12.97
C ILE A 126 -11.46 7.42 12.56
N ALA A 127 -12.25 6.90 11.62
CA ALA A 127 -12.11 5.53 11.15
C ALA A 127 -10.72 5.28 10.54
N LEU A 128 -10.26 6.20 9.69
CA LEU A 128 -8.95 6.11 9.04
C LEU A 128 -7.81 6.32 10.04
N GLY A 129 -7.93 7.30 10.95
CA GLY A 129 -6.92 7.58 11.96
C GLY A 129 -6.72 6.41 12.94
N LYS A 130 -7.79 5.69 13.31
CA LYS A 130 -7.67 4.46 14.12
C LYS A 130 -6.86 3.37 13.42
N GLU A 131 -6.95 3.30 12.10
CA GLU A 131 -6.13 2.41 11.28
C GLU A 131 -4.76 2.98 10.93
N LYS A 132 -4.40 4.16 11.47
CA LYS A 132 -3.15 4.89 11.20
C LYS A 132 -3.00 5.26 9.72
N ILE A 133 -4.09 5.69 9.10
CA ILE A 133 -4.12 6.29 7.76
C ILE A 133 -4.39 7.80 7.95
N LEU A 134 -3.59 8.65 7.31
CA LEU A 134 -3.79 10.10 7.41
C LEU A 134 -5.07 10.51 6.67
N SER A 135 -5.87 11.36 7.29
CA SER A 135 -7.10 11.86 6.70
C SER A 135 -7.29 13.32 7.10
N SER A 136 -7.65 14.15 6.12
CA SER A 136 -7.85 15.58 6.29
C SER A 136 -9.34 15.90 6.41
N PHE A 137 -9.74 16.49 7.53
CA PHE A 137 -11.11 16.91 7.75
C PHE A 137 -11.52 18.05 6.82
N GLY A 138 -12.71 17.94 6.25
CA GLY A 138 -13.31 18.87 5.30
C GLY A 138 -13.81 20.17 5.89
N ALA A 139 -12.92 21.03 6.40
CA ALA A 139 -13.29 22.26 7.11
C ALA A 139 -13.85 23.38 6.22
N GLY A 140 -13.58 23.36 4.91
CA GLY A 140 -14.01 24.42 3.98
C GLY A 140 -15.53 24.65 4.01
N GLY A 141 -15.95 25.90 4.18
CA GLY A 141 -17.35 26.31 4.21
C GLY A 141 -18.10 26.04 5.51
N LEU A 142 -17.44 25.51 6.55
CA LEU A 142 -18.05 25.32 7.87
C LEU A 142 -17.97 26.59 8.72
N THR A 143 -18.92 26.76 9.63
CA THR A 143 -18.85 27.83 10.64
C THR A 143 -17.76 27.54 11.69
N PRO A 144 -17.24 28.56 12.38
CA PRO A 144 -16.25 28.35 13.45
C PRO A 144 -16.72 27.38 14.54
N GLU A 145 -18.00 27.44 14.94
CA GLU A 145 -18.57 26.57 15.96
C GLU A 145 -18.61 25.11 15.50
N ARG A 146 -18.94 24.88 14.21
CA ARG A 146 -18.95 23.54 13.63
C ARG A 146 -17.54 22.97 13.51
N LEU A 147 -16.58 23.80 13.14
CA LEU A 147 -15.17 23.43 13.07
C LEU A 147 -14.62 23.09 14.47
N GLU A 148 -14.89 23.93 15.47
CA GLU A 148 -14.51 23.69 16.86
C GLU A 148 -15.10 22.38 17.41
N ALA A 149 -16.36 22.08 17.11
CA ALA A 149 -16.98 20.81 17.46
C ALA A 149 -16.28 19.61 16.79
N ALA A 150 -15.90 19.74 15.52
CA ALA A 150 -15.19 18.69 14.79
C ALA A 150 -13.79 18.44 15.38
N ILE A 151 -13.04 19.50 15.72
CA ILE A 151 -11.73 19.40 16.37
C ILE A 151 -11.84 18.62 17.68
N ASN A 152 -12.74 19.03 18.57
CA ASN A 152 -12.91 18.37 19.87
C ASN A 152 -13.29 16.88 19.71
N ARG A 153 -14.18 16.57 18.76
CA ARG A 153 -14.61 15.19 18.50
C ARG A 153 -13.48 14.31 17.96
N ILE A 154 -12.75 14.80 16.96
CA ILE A 154 -11.62 14.07 16.35
C ILE A 154 -10.50 13.86 17.38
N GLN A 155 -10.14 14.89 18.14
CA GLN A 155 -9.09 14.79 19.17
C GLN A 155 -9.46 13.85 20.30
N SER A 156 -10.72 13.86 20.75
CA SER A 156 -11.20 12.90 21.76
C SER A 156 -11.05 11.45 21.29
N ALA A 157 -11.33 11.17 20.01
CA ALA A 157 -11.19 9.83 19.44
C ALA A 157 -9.75 9.46 19.04
N LEU A 158 -8.91 10.46 18.74
CA LEU A 158 -7.54 10.30 18.25
C LEU A 158 -6.58 11.24 19.02
N PRO A 159 -6.37 11.04 20.34
CA PRO A 159 -5.59 11.96 21.17
C PRO A 159 -4.13 12.10 20.74
N HIS A 160 -3.60 11.08 20.06
CA HIS A 160 -2.24 11.05 19.51
C HIS A 160 -2.24 10.99 17.97
N GLY A 161 -3.34 11.38 17.33
CA GLY A 161 -3.52 11.28 15.88
C GLY A 161 -3.45 9.84 15.33
N PRO A 162 -3.21 9.70 14.01
CA PRO A 162 -3.04 10.76 13.02
C PRO A 162 -4.37 11.36 12.55
N TYR A 163 -4.39 12.66 12.31
CA TYR A 163 -5.44 13.39 11.59
C TYR A 163 -4.84 14.70 11.04
N ALA A 164 -5.50 15.29 10.06
CA ALA A 164 -5.22 16.63 9.57
C ALA A 164 -6.53 17.43 9.47
N PHE A 165 -6.41 18.75 9.37
CA PHE A 165 -7.52 19.63 9.02
C PHE A 165 -7.18 20.42 7.77
N ASN A 166 -8.16 20.61 6.90
CA ASN A 166 -7.96 21.45 5.73
C ASN A 166 -7.99 22.93 6.09
N LEU A 167 -6.98 23.67 5.64
CA LEU A 167 -7.00 25.13 5.58
C LEU A 167 -7.13 25.50 4.10
N ILE A 168 -8.31 25.97 3.71
CA ILE A 168 -8.58 26.38 2.33
C ILE A 168 -8.46 27.89 2.21
N HIS A 169 -7.72 28.35 1.21
CA HIS A 169 -7.63 29.77 0.92
C HIS A 169 -9.00 30.34 0.53
N SER A 170 -9.39 31.43 1.19
CA SER A 170 -10.68 32.10 0.98
C SER A 170 -10.43 33.56 0.56
N PRO A 171 -10.13 33.85 -0.72
CA PRO A 171 -9.68 35.17 -1.16
C PRO A 171 -10.73 36.28 -0.91
N ASN A 172 -12.01 35.91 -0.93
CA ASN A 172 -13.12 36.84 -0.68
C ASN A 172 -13.47 36.98 0.81
N ASP A 173 -12.90 36.16 1.70
CA ASP A 173 -13.16 36.19 3.14
C ASP A 173 -11.95 35.70 3.96
N MET A 174 -10.95 36.57 4.10
CA MET A 174 -9.74 36.30 4.90
C MET A 174 -10.05 36.08 6.40
N ALA A 175 -11.19 36.55 6.89
CA ALA A 175 -11.55 36.38 8.30
C ALA A 175 -11.91 34.93 8.61
N ILE A 176 -12.50 34.19 7.66
CA ILE A 176 -12.74 32.75 7.82
C ILE A 176 -11.42 31.98 7.93
N GLU A 177 -10.46 32.25 7.04
CA GLU A 177 -9.13 31.61 7.05
C GLU A 177 -8.42 31.89 8.39
N ARG A 178 -8.43 33.15 8.84
CA ARG A 178 -7.79 33.53 10.10
C ARG A 178 -8.44 32.84 11.31
N ARG A 179 -9.77 32.78 11.37
CA ARG A 179 -10.49 32.09 12.45
C ARG A 179 -10.19 30.59 12.48
N ALA A 180 -10.05 29.95 11.32
CA ALA A 180 -9.65 28.54 11.26
C ALA A 180 -8.25 28.34 11.85
N VAL A 181 -7.28 29.19 11.48
CA VAL A 181 -5.93 29.18 12.06
C VAL A 181 -5.95 29.41 13.57
N ASP A 182 -6.72 30.40 14.04
CA ASP A 182 -6.82 30.69 15.48
C ASP A 182 -7.39 29.50 16.26
N LEU A 183 -8.38 28.78 15.70
CA LEU A 183 -8.90 27.53 16.27
C LEU A 183 -7.84 26.41 16.25
N TYR A 184 -7.11 26.23 15.14
CA TYR A 184 -6.06 25.21 15.06
C TYR A 184 -4.95 25.46 16.08
N LEU A 185 -4.54 26.71 16.28
CA LEU A 185 -3.58 27.09 17.31
C LEU A 185 -4.14 26.86 18.72
N LYS A 186 -5.39 27.30 18.99
CA LYS A 186 -6.06 27.13 20.29
C LYS A 186 -6.13 25.65 20.71
N TYR A 187 -6.43 24.77 19.77
CA TYR A 187 -6.62 23.33 20.02
C TYR A 187 -5.38 22.48 19.70
N GLN A 188 -4.25 23.10 19.35
CA GLN A 188 -3.01 22.39 19.02
C GLN A 188 -3.18 21.35 17.89
N VAL A 189 -3.89 21.73 16.84
CA VAL A 189 -3.93 20.94 15.60
C VAL A 189 -2.57 21.08 14.91
N THR A 190 -1.78 20.00 14.87
CA THR A 190 -0.38 20.03 14.41
C THR A 190 -0.18 19.68 12.94
N THR A 191 -1.23 19.24 12.24
CA THR A 191 -1.16 18.85 10.83
C THR A 191 -2.27 19.53 10.04
N VAL A 192 -1.90 20.26 9.00
CA VAL A 192 -2.83 21.01 8.13
C VAL A 192 -2.59 20.64 6.68
N GLU A 193 -3.67 20.40 5.94
CA GLU A 193 -3.67 20.36 4.48
C GLU A 193 -4.01 21.76 3.96
N ALA A 194 -3.00 22.52 3.53
CA ALA A 194 -3.18 23.84 2.94
C ALA A 194 -3.54 23.70 1.44
N SER A 195 -4.70 24.22 1.03
CA SER A 195 -5.17 24.10 -0.36
C SER A 195 -5.69 25.43 -0.90
N ALA A 196 -5.67 25.57 -2.23
CA ALA A 196 -6.12 26.75 -2.99
C ALA A 196 -5.35 28.08 -2.73
N PHE A 197 -4.22 28.06 -2.02
CA PHE A 197 -3.33 29.22 -1.87
C PHE A 197 -2.64 29.59 -3.20
N LEU A 198 -2.32 30.89 -3.37
CA LEU A 198 -1.70 31.48 -4.57
C LEU A 198 -0.41 32.22 -4.22
#